data_AF-A0A158DGA2-F1
#
_entry.id   AF-A0A158DGA2-F1
#
_cell.length_a   1.000
_cell.length_b   1.000
_cell.length_c   1.000
_cell.angle_alpha   90.00
_cell.angle_beta   90.00
_cell.angle_gamma   90.00
#
_symmetry.space_group_name_H-M   'P 1'
#
loop_
_entity.id
_entity.type
_entity.pdbx_description
1 polymer ?
#
loop_
_entity_poly.entity_id
_entity_poly.type
_entity_poly.pdbx_seq_one_letter_code
_entity_poly.pdbx_strand_id
1 'polypeptide(L)'
;MQAILNRMRTAFADRDAGRRGLHTFDLRTTIHALTALEAALLDRLGKRLGVPVAALLGEGLQRDEVEMLGYLFYIGERNKPDLAYASGADGKDDRERVRTEIALTPAAVVRLAEAAQTRSGVNDLKLEGSVLAGDAEIEALTALAERFHDCRGPYPPSVSGRSLACPDSPGRTQRLARRLFGRPRLNAQTDHPRSNLIN
;
A
#
# COMPACT_ATOMS: atom_id res chain seq x y z
N MET A 1 -23.10 14.11 23.03
CA MET A 1 -22.22 13.24 22.24
C MET A 1 -21.16 12.58 23.12
N GLN A 2 -20.22 13.33 23.70
CA GLN A 2 -19.09 12.76 24.47
C GLN A 2 -19.48 11.80 25.59
N ALA A 3 -20.55 12.10 26.34
CA ALA A 3 -21.04 11.22 27.41
C ALA A 3 -21.45 9.83 26.89
N ILE A 4 -22.05 9.74 25.69
CA ILE A 4 -22.47 8.48 25.07
C ILE A 4 -21.24 7.67 24.66
N LEU A 5 -20.27 8.32 23.99
CA LEU A 5 -19.03 7.68 23.55
C LEU A 5 -18.20 7.18 24.74
N ASN A 6 -18.07 7.99 25.80
CA ASN A 6 -17.36 7.59 27.01
C ASN A 6 -18.04 6.41 27.71
N ARG A 7 -19.38 6.38 27.77
CA ARG A 7 -20.11 5.27 28.36
C ARG A 7 -19.87 3.97 27.58
N MET A 8 -19.91 4.01 26.26
CA MET A 8 -19.63 2.85 25.41
C MET A 8 -18.17 2.39 25.56
N ARG A 9 -17.23 3.33 25.61
CA ARG A 9 -15.81 3.03 25.82
C ARG A 9 -15.56 2.29 27.14
N THR A 10 -16.16 2.76 28.24
CA THR A 10 -16.01 2.12 29.56
C THR A 10 -16.72 0.77 29.60
N ALA A 11 -17.94 0.68 29.06
CA ALA A 11 -18.75 -0.54 29.13
C ALA A 11 -18.14 -1.73 28.36
N PHE A 12 -17.36 -1.46 27.30
CA PHE A 12 -16.78 -2.49 26.43
C PHE A 12 -15.24 -2.44 26.39
N ALA A 13 -14.60 -1.92 27.45
CA ALA A 13 -13.14 -1.80 27.50
C ALA A 13 -12.43 -3.16 27.46
N ASP A 14 -13.08 -4.21 27.98
CA ASP A 14 -12.60 -5.60 28.00
C ASP A 14 -12.37 -6.18 26.59
N ARG A 15 -13.18 -5.78 25.61
CA ARG A 15 -13.12 -6.31 24.23
C ARG A 15 -11.86 -5.91 23.47
N ASP A 16 -11.17 -4.86 23.92
CA ASP A 16 -9.92 -4.38 23.32
C ASP A 16 -8.69 -4.74 24.16
N ALA A 17 -8.83 -5.62 25.18
CA ALA A 17 -7.72 -6.05 26.02
C ALA A 17 -6.56 -6.70 25.22
N GLY A 18 -6.88 -7.35 24.10
CA GLY A 18 -5.92 -7.95 23.17
C GLY A 18 -5.09 -6.95 22.36
N ARG A 19 -5.33 -5.64 22.51
CA ARG A 19 -4.70 -4.56 21.74
C ARG A 19 -4.87 -4.78 20.22
N ARG A 20 -4.02 -4.15 19.41
CA ARG A 20 -4.09 -4.17 17.94
C ARG A 20 -3.94 -5.57 17.32
N GLY A 21 -3.23 -6.49 18.00
CA GLY A 21 -2.85 -7.78 17.45
C GLY A 21 -1.65 -7.72 16.49
N LEU A 22 -1.30 -8.88 15.91
CA LEU A 22 -0.13 -9.08 15.05
C LEU A 22 -0.45 -9.11 13.55
N HIS A 23 -1.74 -9.01 13.18
CA HIS A 23 -2.15 -8.94 11.78
C HIS A 23 -1.86 -7.56 11.17
N THR A 24 -1.89 -7.49 9.84
CA THR A 24 -1.76 -6.22 9.11
C THR A 24 -2.95 -5.30 9.37
N PHE A 25 -4.14 -5.85 9.65
CA PHE A 25 -5.33 -5.13 10.11
C PHE A 25 -5.49 -5.15 11.63
N ASP A 26 -6.29 -4.23 12.16
CA ASP A 26 -6.53 -4.05 13.59
C ASP A 26 -7.59 -5.02 14.11
N LEU A 27 -7.27 -5.76 15.19
CA LEU A 27 -8.17 -6.76 15.79
C LEU A 27 -9.06 -6.20 16.90
N ARG A 28 -8.91 -4.94 17.28
CA ARG A 28 -9.78 -4.32 18.28
C ARG A 28 -11.22 -4.28 17.78
N THR A 29 -12.18 -4.27 18.69
CA THR A 29 -13.61 -4.21 18.37
C THR A 29 -14.20 -2.88 18.81
N THR A 30 -13.97 -2.50 20.07
CA THR A 30 -14.65 -1.36 20.69
C THR A 30 -14.25 -0.05 20.04
N ILE A 31 -12.97 0.12 19.67
CA ILE A 31 -12.52 1.30 18.92
C ILE A 31 -13.27 1.49 17.59
N HIS A 32 -13.49 0.43 16.81
CA HIS A 32 -14.18 0.52 15.53
C HIS A 32 -15.66 0.84 15.71
N ALA A 33 -16.31 0.20 16.69
CA ALA A 33 -17.71 0.46 17.01
C ALA A 33 -17.94 1.88 17.54
N LEU A 34 -17.00 2.41 18.34
CA LEU A 34 -16.99 3.80 18.78
C LEU A 34 -16.88 4.77 17.61
N THR A 35 -15.93 4.55 16.70
CA THR A 35 -15.74 5.41 15.52
C THR A 35 -16.98 5.37 14.61
N ALA A 36 -17.62 4.22 14.44
CA ALA A 36 -18.87 4.12 13.67
C ALA A 36 -20.00 4.95 14.29
N LEU A 37 -20.16 4.88 15.61
CA LEU A 37 -21.17 5.68 16.32
C LEU A 37 -20.83 7.18 16.27
N GLU A 38 -19.58 7.54 16.49
CA GLU A 38 -19.10 8.93 16.43
C GLU A 38 -19.34 9.54 15.04
N ALA A 39 -19.01 8.81 13.96
CA ALA A 39 -19.26 9.26 12.59
C ALA A 39 -20.75 9.53 12.33
N ALA A 40 -21.66 8.66 12.79
CA ALA A 40 -23.09 8.86 12.65
C ALA A 40 -23.62 10.06 13.47
N LEU A 41 -23.09 10.25 14.68
CA LEU A 41 -23.46 11.39 15.54
C LEU A 41 -22.95 12.71 14.95
N LEU A 42 -21.73 12.73 14.42
CA LEU A 42 -21.15 13.88 13.74
C LEU A 42 -21.89 14.23 12.46
N ASP A 43 -22.26 13.25 11.63
CA ASP A 43 -23.09 13.48 10.44
C ASP A 43 -24.43 14.12 10.80
N ARG A 44 -25.11 13.57 11.82
CA ARG A 44 -26.39 14.14 12.27
C ARG A 44 -26.23 15.55 12.85
N LEU A 45 -25.16 15.79 13.60
CA LEU A 45 -24.85 17.11 14.15
C LEU A 45 -24.55 18.14 13.06
N GLY A 46 -23.70 17.78 12.09
CA GLY A 46 -23.39 18.62 10.92
C GLY A 46 -24.63 18.99 10.14
N LYS A 47 -25.51 18.03 9.85
CA LYS A 47 -26.81 18.26 9.21
C LYS A 47 -27.71 19.22 10.00
N ARG A 48 -27.73 19.12 11.34
CA ARG A 48 -28.53 20.03 12.19
C ARG A 48 -27.97 21.45 12.20
N LEU A 49 -26.65 21.60 12.18
CA LEU A 49 -25.97 22.88 12.22
C LEU A 49 -25.76 23.51 10.84
N GLY A 50 -26.01 22.76 9.75
CA GLY A 50 -25.80 23.23 8.39
C GLY A 50 -24.32 23.36 8.01
N VAL A 51 -23.44 22.56 8.62
CA VAL A 51 -21.98 22.60 8.36
C VAL A 51 -21.43 21.21 8.04
N PRO A 52 -20.36 21.10 7.24
CA PRO A 52 -19.70 19.81 6.99
C PRO A 52 -19.04 19.27 8.26
N VAL A 53 -18.90 17.94 8.37
CA VAL A 53 -18.26 17.30 9.53
C VAL A 53 -16.84 17.83 9.76
N ALA A 54 -16.09 18.13 8.70
CA ALA A 54 -14.74 18.68 8.81
C ALA A 54 -14.68 20.01 9.60
N ALA A 55 -15.74 20.83 9.56
CA ALA A 55 -15.82 22.07 10.34
C ALA A 55 -16.03 21.83 11.84
N LEU A 56 -16.43 20.62 12.24
CA LEU A 56 -16.68 20.22 13.62
C LEU A 56 -15.47 19.53 14.27
N LEU A 57 -14.40 19.26 13.51
CA LEU A 57 -13.23 18.51 13.96
C LEU A 57 -12.04 19.46 14.19
N GLY A 58 -11.32 19.28 15.30
CA GLY A 58 -10.09 20.03 15.59
C GLY A 58 -10.29 21.55 15.53
N GLU A 59 -9.46 22.22 14.74
CA GLU A 59 -9.50 23.67 14.49
C GLU A 59 -10.45 24.07 13.33
N GLY A 60 -11.33 23.15 12.90
CA GLY A 60 -12.27 23.35 11.81
C GLY A 60 -11.70 23.01 10.43
N LEU A 61 -12.36 23.50 9.38
CA LEU A 61 -12.03 23.19 7.99
C LEU A 61 -10.69 23.84 7.60
N GLN A 62 -9.72 23.01 7.18
CA GLN A 62 -8.37 23.46 6.84
C GLN A 62 -8.11 23.55 5.32
N ARG A 63 -8.89 22.82 4.51
CA ARG A 63 -8.76 22.75 3.06
C ARG A 63 -10.05 22.22 2.45
N ASP A 64 -10.32 22.59 1.20
CA ASP A 64 -11.51 22.17 0.48
C ASP A 64 -11.32 20.85 -0.30
N GLU A 65 -10.06 20.47 -0.54
CA GLU A 65 -9.69 19.26 -1.28
C GLU A 65 -8.67 18.44 -0.49
N VAL A 66 -8.75 17.10 -0.58
CA VAL A 66 -7.82 16.17 0.08
C VAL A 66 -7.17 15.30 -0.98
N GLU A 67 -5.84 15.37 -1.08
CA GLU A 67 -5.06 14.53 -1.98
C GLU A 67 -5.07 13.07 -1.51
N MET A 68 -5.30 12.15 -2.45
CA MET A 68 -5.37 10.72 -2.21
C MET A 68 -4.30 9.98 -3.00
N LEU A 69 -3.68 8.97 -2.39
CA LEU A 69 -2.69 8.12 -3.06
C LEU A 69 -3.35 6.99 -3.85
N GLY A 70 -2.65 6.50 -4.87
CA GLY A 70 -2.94 5.23 -5.53
C GLY A 70 -2.38 4.06 -4.72
N TYR A 71 -3.24 3.28 -4.08
CA TYR A 71 -2.85 2.11 -3.30
C TYR A 71 -2.89 0.85 -4.18
N LEU A 72 -1.70 0.40 -4.55
CA LEU A 72 -1.44 -0.75 -5.42
C LEU A 72 -1.20 -2.01 -4.57
N PHE A 73 -1.59 -3.15 -5.13
CA PHE A 73 -1.41 -4.48 -4.54
C PHE A 73 -0.90 -5.44 -5.61
N TYR A 74 -0.12 -6.43 -5.18
CA TYR A 74 0.08 -7.64 -5.97
C TYR A 74 -1.23 -8.43 -6.08
N ILE A 75 -1.58 -8.88 -7.28
CA ILE A 75 -2.84 -9.58 -7.55
C ILE A 75 -2.53 -11.00 -8.02
N GLY A 76 -3.04 -11.99 -7.29
CA GLY A 76 -2.92 -13.40 -7.64
C GLY A 76 -3.99 -13.85 -8.64
N GLU A 77 -3.87 -15.10 -9.10
CA GLU A 77 -4.85 -15.74 -9.98
C GLU A 77 -6.26 -15.75 -9.35
N ARG A 78 -7.24 -15.25 -10.10
CA ARG A 78 -8.64 -15.20 -9.69
C ARG A 78 -9.40 -16.48 -10.04
N ASN A 79 -8.95 -17.24 -11.05
CA ASN A 79 -9.60 -18.47 -11.49
C ASN A 79 -9.22 -19.65 -10.57
N LYS A 80 -9.57 -19.54 -9.29
CA LYS A 80 -9.43 -20.60 -8.30
C LYS A 80 -10.78 -21.28 -8.06
N PRO A 81 -10.83 -22.62 -7.95
CA PRO A 81 -12.06 -23.29 -7.55
C PRO A 81 -12.50 -22.74 -6.17
N ASP A 82 -13.80 -22.64 -5.97
CA ASP A 82 -14.45 -22.28 -4.70
C ASP A 82 -14.36 -20.81 -4.25
N LEU A 83 -13.79 -19.90 -5.06
CA LEU A 83 -13.73 -18.48 -4.74
C LEU A 83 -14.39 -17.64 -5.84
N ALA A 84 -15.42 -16.89 -5.46
CA ALA A 84 -16.20 -16.03 -6.36
C ALA A 84 -15.53 -14.65 -6.59
N TYR A 85 -14.29 -14.65 -7.09
CA TYR A 85 -13.61 -13.40 -7.44
C TYR A 85 -14.33 -12.69 -8.60
N ALA A 86 -14.51 -11.38 -8.46
CA ALA A 86 -15.08 -10.56 -9.54
C ALA A 86 -14.16 -10.56 -10.78
N SER A 87 -14.78 -10.50 -11.96
CA SER A 87 -14.07 -10.27 -13.22
C SER A 87 -14.29 -8.85 -13.70
N GLY A 88 -13.21 -8.21 -14.16
CA GLY A 88 -13.23 -6.91 -14.81
C GLY A 88 -13.25 -6.99 -16.33
N ALA A 89 -13.45 -8.16 -16.94
CA ALA A 89 -13.33 -8.36 -18.40
C ALA A 89 -14.20 -7.39 -19.21
N ASP A 90 -15.43 -7.13 -18.74
CA ASP A 90 -16.37 -6.18 -19.37
C ASP A 90 -16.19 -4.73 -18.87
N GLY A 91 -15.04 -4.44 -18.24
CA GLY A 91 -14.72 -3.14 -17.66
C GLY A 91 -14.66 -2.03 -18.71
N LYS A 92 -15.16 -0.84 -18.34
CA LYS A 92 -15.29 0.31 -19.26
C LYS A 92 -13.95 1.00 -19.55
N ASP A 93 -12.99 0.83 -18.66
CA ASP A 93 -11.64 1.39 -18.76
C ASP A 93 -10.60 0.37 -18.33
N ASP A 94 -9.32 0.72 -18.51
CA ASP A 94 -8.22 -0.16 -18.13
C ASP A 94 -8.22 -0.45 -16.64
N ARG A 95 -8.54 0.53 -15.79
CA ARG A 95 -8.55 0.35 -14.33
C ARG A 95 -9.52 -0.73 -13.91
N GLU A 96 -10.72 -0.78 -14.49
CA GLU A 96 -11.72 -1.80 -14.18
C GLU A 96 -11.27 -3.20 -14.61
N ARG A 97 -10.56 -3.31 -15.74
CA ARG A 97 -9.99 -4.56 -16.24
C ARG A 97 -8.82 -5.02 -15.37
N VAL A 98 -7.77 -4.21 -15.28
CA VAL A 98 -6.47 -4.63 -14.74
C VAL A 98 -6.51 -4.91 -13.23
N ARG A 99 -7.44 -4.30 -12.47
CA ARG A 99 -7.60 -4.54 -11.03
C ARG A 99 -8.09 -5.94 -10.65
N THR A 100 -8.46 -6.76 -11.64
CA THR A 100 -8.90 -8.14 -11.45
C THR A 100 -7.97 -9.16 -12.10
N GLU A 101 -6.92 -8.69 -12.77
CA GLU A 101 -5.97 -9.54 -13.50
C GLU A 101 -4.68 -9.72 -12.69
N ILE A 102 -3.96 -10.81 -12.96
CA ILE A 102 -2.70 -11.12 -12.28
C ILE A 102 -1.73 -9.95 -12.40
N ALA A 103 -1.16 -9.55 -11.26
CA ALA A 103 -0.13 -8.53 -11.17
C ALA A 103 0.93 -8.99 -10.16
N LEU A 104 1.84 -9.85 -10.63
CA LEU A 104 2.95 -10.41 -9.84
C LEU A 104 4.33 -10.04 -10.42
N THR A 105 4.37 -9.12 -11.38
CA THR A 105 5.60 -8.67 -12.04
C THR A 105 5.70 -7.14 -11.99
N PRO A 106 6.91 -6.56 -12.05
CA PRO A 106 7.11 -5.12 -12.10
C PRO A 106 6.27 -4.44 -13.18
N ALA A 107 6.27 -4.98 -14.40
CA ALA A 107 5.50 -4.44 -15.52
C ALA A 107 3.98 -4.44 -15.26
N ALA A 108 3.45 -5.50 -14.63
CA ALA A 108 2.03 -5.56 -14.30
C ALA A 108 1.65 -4.56 -13.18
N VAL A 109 2.52 -4.37 -12.20
CA VAL A 109 2.34 -3.34 -11.15
C VAL A 109 2.36 -1.94 -11.74
N VAL A 110 3.28 -1.65 -12.68
CA VAL A 110 3.30 -0.38 -13.41
C VAL A 110 1.99 -0.18 -14.18
N ARG A 111 1.47 -1.21 -14.85
CA ARG A 111 0.17 -1.14 -15.54
C ARG A 111 -0.99 -0.81 -14.60
N LEU A 112 -0.98 -1.33 -13.36
CA LEU A 112 -1.96 -0.95 -12.34
C LEU A 112 -1.86 0.54 -12.00
N ALA A 113 -0.65 1.04 -11.84
CA ALA A 113 -0.38 2.44 -11.51
C ALA A 113 -0.80 3.39 -12.64
N GLU A 114 -0.49 3.04 -13.90
CA GLU A 114 -0.89 3.83 -15.06
C GLU A 114 -2.41 3.92 -15.16
N ALA A 115 -3.11 2.77 -15.02
CA ALA A 115 -4.56 2.75 -15.05
C ALA A 115 -5.19 3.56 -13.90
N ALA A 116 -4.59 3.53 -12.70
CA ALA A 116 -5.03 4.34 -11.57
C ALA A 116 -4.80 5.84 -11.81
N GLN A 117 -3.64 6.22 -12.35
CA GLN A 117 -3.33 7.61 -12.69
C GLN A 117 -4.25 8.14 -13.81
N THR A 118 -4.47 7.37 -14.87
CA THR A 118 -5.37 7.78 -15.97
C THR A 118 -6.80 8.01 -15.50
N ARG A 119 -7.32 7.17 -14.60
CA ARG A 119 -8.69 7.31 -14.11
C ARG A 119 -8.86 8.38 -13.03
N SER A 120 -7.91 8.48 -12.12
CA SER A 120 -8.08 9.21 -10.86
C SER A 120 -7.06 10.33 -10.64
N GLY A 121 -6.08 10.51 -11.52
CA GLY A 121 -5.10 11.59 -11.44
C GLY A 121 -4.20 11.51 -10.20
N VAL A 122 -3.98 10.32 -9.64
CA VAL A 122 -3.18 10.16 -8.41
C VAL A 122 -1.73 10.57 -8.66
N ASN A 123 -1.21 11.41 -7.76
CA ASN A 123 0.19 11.88 -7.80
C ASN A 123 1.11 11.03 -6.94
N ASP A 124 0.59 10.45 -5.87
CA ASP A 124 1.34 9.60 -4.94
C ASP A 124 0.93 8.14 -5.12
N LEU A 125 1.90 7.22 -5.04
CA LEU A 125 1.68 5.79 -5.16
C LEU A 125 2.23 5.04 -3.95
N LYS A 126 1.50 4.02 -3.52
CA LYS A 126 1.93 3.05 -2.50
C LYS A 126 1.73 1.64 -3.02
N LEU A 127 2.76 0.81 -3.00
CA LEU A 127 2.65 -0.63 -3.23
C LEU A 127 2.66 -1.39 -1.91
N GLU A 128 1.66 -2.25 -1.69
CA GLU A 128 1.68 -3.20 -0.58
C GLU A 128 2.76 -4.28 -0.80
N GLY A 129 3.68 -4.42 0.15
CA GLY A 129 4.78 -5.40 0.11
C GLY A 129 4.58 -6.56 1.07
N SER A 130 5.67 -7.27 1.38
CA SER A 130 5.66 -8.54 2.13
C SER A 130 4.84 -9.65 1.46
N VAL A 131 4.81 -9.65 0.12
CA VAL A 131 4.16 -10.66 -0.71
C VAL A 131 5.21 -11.50 -1.46
N LEU A 132 6.20 -10.84 -2.06
CA LEU A 132 7.26 -11.49 -2.83
C LEU A 132 8.60 -11.42 -2.07
N ALA A 133 9.63 -12.04 -2.63
CA ALA A 133 10.99 -11.83 -2.16
C ALA A 133 11.36 -10.33 -2.27
N GLY A 134 12.10 -9.81 -1.29
CA GLY A 134 12.33 -8.37 -1.17
C GLY A 134 13.06 -7.76 -2.37
N ASP A 135 13.91 -8.52 -3.05
CA ASP A 135 14.56 -8.13 -4.31
C ASP A 135 13.54 -7.96 -5.46
N ALA A 136 12.62 -8.91 -5.63
CA ALA A 136 11.52 -8.78 -6.60
C ALA A 136 10.61 -7.58 -6.28
N GLU A 137 10.36 -7.29 -5.00
CA GLU A 137 9.60 -6.10 -4.62
C GLU A 137 10.37 -4.81 -4.98
N ILE A 138 11.68 -4.76 -4.74
CA ILE A 138 12.53 -3.62 -5.15
C ILE A 138 12.51 -3.39 -6.65
N GLU A 139 12.46 -4.43 -7.46
CA GLU A 139 12.34 -4.30 -8.92
C GLU A 139 11.02 -3.62 -9.31
N ALA A 140 9.89 -4.00 -8.69
CA ALA A 140 8.60 -3.36 -8.92
C ALA A 140 8.61 -1.88 -8.48
N LEU A 141 9.23 -1.58 -7.34
CA LEU A 141 9.40 -0.20 -6.86
C LEU A 141 10.25 0.64 -7.80
N THR A 142 11.34 0.06 -8.31
CA THR A 142 12.24 0.73 -9.25
C THR A 142 11.52 1.04 -10.55
N ALA A 143 10.75 0.08 -11.09
CA ALA A 143 9.95 0.28 -12.30
C ALA A 143 8.88 1.37 -12.12
N LEU A 144 8.23 1.44 -10.95
CA LEU A 144 7.30 2.53 -10.62
C LEU A 144 8.03 3.88 -10.58
N ALA A 145 9.15 3.97 -9.88
CA ALA A 145 9.92 5.22 -9.79
C ALA A 145 10.45 5.69 -11.15
N GLU A 146 10.88 4.77 -12.02
CA GLU A 146 11.33 5.08 -13.38
C GLU A 146 10.18 5.57 -14.27
N ARG A 147 9.00 4.95 -14.15
CA ARG A 147 7.82 5.32 -14.94
C ARG A 147 7.21 6.65 -14.50
N PHE A 148 7.25 6.93 -13.21
CA PHE A 148 6.64 8.09 -12.59
C PHE A 148 7.69 8.94 -11.84
N HIS A 149 8.61 9.52 -12.61
CA HIS A 149 9.75 10.31 -12.12
C HIS A 149 9.37 11.57 -11.32
N ASP A 150 8.12 12.04 -11.44
CA ASP A 150 7.59 13.20 -10.71
C ASP A 150 6.71 12.82 -9.50
N CYS A 151 6.50 11.52 -9.22
CA CYS A 151 5.70 11.09 -8.07
C CYS A 151 6.46 11.34 -6.76
N ARG A 152 5.89 12.19 -5.90
CA ARG A 152 6.27 12.28 -4.49
C ARG A 152 5.60 11.12 -3.73
N GLY A 153 6.13 10.70 -2.59
CA GLY A 153 5.49 9.62 -1.84
C GLY A 153 6.35 8.97 -0.75
N PRO A 154 5.91 8.96 0.52
CA PRO A 154 6.53 8.17 1.59
C PRO A 154 6.10 6.70 1.53
N TYR A 155 7.06 5.77 1.63
CA TYR A 155 6.83 4.33 1.77
C TYR A 155 6.58 3.93 3.23
N PRO A 156 5.39 3.44 3.61
CA PRO A 156 5.17 2.98 4.98
C PRO A 156 5.87 1.63 5.22
N PRO A 157 6.39 1.37 6.42
CA PRO A 157 6.95 0.08 6.77
C PRO A 157 5.83 -0.98 6.80
N SER A 158 5.95 -2.03 5.97
CA SER A 158 5.24 -3.29 6.23
C SER A 158 5.96 -4.05 7.37
N VAL A 159 5.27 -4.98 8.02
CA VAL A 159 5.62 -5.63 9.32
C VAL A 159 6.96 -6.40 9.29
N SER A 160 7.69 -6.39 8.17
CA SER A 160 9.07 -6.89 8.02
C SER A 160 10.17 -5.81 8.17
N GLY A 161 9.81 -4.57 8.50
CA GLY A 161 10.76 -3.56 8.99
C GLY A 161 11.68 -2.95 7.93
N ARG A 162 11.29 -2.91 6.65
CA ARG A 162 12.08 -2.27 5.59
C ARG A 162 11.22 -1.26 4.82
N SER A 163 11.66 0.00 4.82
CA SER A 163 11.07 1.12 4.07
C SER A 163 12.04 1.52 2.96
N LEU A 164 11.53 1.82 1.77
CA LEU A 164 12.29 2.34 0.64
C LEU A 164 11.60 3.60 0.14
N ALA A 165 12.13 4.77 0.51
CA ALA A 165 11.66 6.04 -0.05
C ALA A 165 11.89 6.09 -1.57
N CYS A 166 11.02 6.82 -2.28
CA CYS A 166 11.21 7.18 -3.68
C CYS A 166 12.62 7.79 -3.86
N PRO A 167 13.52 7.18 -4.63
CA PRO A 167 14.87 7.68 -4.76
C PRO A 167 14.92 8.77 -5.82
N ASP A 168 15.25 10.00 -5.39
CA ASP A 168 15.79 11.03 -6.28
C ASP A 168 17.08 10.47 -6.91
N SER A 169 16.99 9.93 -8.13
CA SER A 169 18.02 9.38 -9.04
C SER A 169 18.30 7.86 -9.02
N PRO A 170 18.49 7.23 -10.21
CA PRO A 170 18.78 5.79 -10.39
C PRO A 170 19.99 5.26 -9.59
N GLY A 171 20.97 6.13 -9.32
CA GLY A 171 22.19 5.76 -8.59
C GLY A 171 22.00 5.58 -7.08
N ARG A 172 20.92 6.12 -6.49
CA ARG A 172 20.64 5.97 -5.05
C ARG A 172 19.96 4.64 -4.73
N THR A 173 19.09 4.14 -5.61
CA THR A 173 18.39 2.85 -5.45
C THR A 173 19.38 1.69 -5.30
N GLN A 174 20.40 1.62 -6.18
CA GLN A 174 21.43 0.59 -6.11
C GLN A 174 22.32 0.70 -4.86
N ARG A 175 22.58 1.92 -4.38
CA ARG A 175 23.37 2.16 -3.15
C ARG A 175 22.57 1.85 -1.88
N LEU A 176 21.27 2.14 -1.88
CA LEU A 176 20.36 1.86 -0.76
C LEU A 176 20.05 0.36 -0.66
N ALA A 177 19.81 -0.32 -1.79
CA ALA A 177 19.68 -1.77 -1.86
C ALA A 177 20.93 -2.49 -1.33
N ARG A 178 22.14 -2.04 -1.73
CA ARG A 178 23.41 -2.57 -1.20
C ARG A 178 23.60 -2.35 0.31
N ARG A 179 23.06 -1.26 0.86
CA ARG A 179 23.13 -0.95 2.30
C ARG A 179 22.09 -1.72 3.12
N LEU A 180 20.90 -1.98 2.58
CA LEU A 180 19.79 -2.63 3.28
C LEU A 180 19.82 -4.16 3.19
N PHE A 181 20.45 -4.73 2.16
CA PHE A 181 20.43 -6.17 1.87
C PHE A 181 21.82 -6.81 1.73
N GLY A 182 22.90 -6.03 1.88
CA GLY A 182 24.28 -6.52 1.73
C GLY A 182 24.66 -6.73 0.26
N ARG A 183 25.98 -6.83 -0.02
CA ARG A 183 26.47 -7.09 -1.39
C ARG A 183 26.04 -8.50 -1.83
N PRO A 184 25.53 -8.70 -3.06
CA PRO A 184 25.41 -10.03 -3.61
C PRO A 184 26.82 -10.66 -3.67
N ARG A 185 26.96 -11.90 -3.20
CA ARG A 185 28.16 -12.70 -3.45
C ARG A 185 28.22 -12.96 -4.95
N LEU A 186 29.02 -12.17 -5.66
CA LEU A 186 29.51 -12.52 -6.99
C LEU A 186 30.38 -13.77 -6.83
N ASN A 187 29.83 -14.96 -7.11
CA ASN A 187 30.64 -16.09 -7.50
C ASN A 187 31.13 -15.83 -8.92
N ALA A 188 32.25 -15.12 -9.03
CA ALA A 188 33.06 -15.06 -10.23
C ALA A 188 34.34 -15.86 -9.96
N GLN A 189 34.32 -17.13 -10.32
CA GLN A 189 35.54 -17.86 -10.65
C GLN A 189 35.26 -18.64 -11.93
N THR A 190 35.61 -17.96 -13.02
CA THR A 190 35.95 -18.55 -14.30
C THR A 190 37.20 -19.42 -14.12
N ASP A 191 37.04 -20.74 -14.11
CA ASP A 191 38.16 -21.66 -14.34
C ASP A 191 38.29 -21.89 -15.85
N HIS A 192 39.37 -21.36 -16.43
CA HIS A 192 39.86 -21.75 -17.75
C HIS A 192 40.46 -23.18 -17.66
N PRO A 193 40.25 -24.04 -18.67
CA PRO A 193 40.91 -25.32 -18.73
C PRO A 193 42.39 -25.13 -19.10
N ARG A 194 43.31 -25.55 -18.22
CA ARG A 194 44.71 -25.75 -18.58
C ARG A 194 44.82 -27.00 -19.44
N SER A 195 45.25 -26.83 -20.68
CA SER A 195 45.62 -27.90 -21.60
C SER A 195 46.87 -28.64 -21.10
N ASN A 196 46.78 -29.97 -21.02
CA ASN A 196 47.93 -30.87 -20.93
C ASN A 196 48.39 -31.23 -22.35
N LEU A 197 49.66 -30.95 -22.67
CA LEU A 197 50.48 -31.54 -23.76
C LEU A 197 51.91 -31.48 -23.18
N ILE A 198 52.48 -32.55 -22.61
CA ILE A 198 53.19 -33.67 -23.25
C ILE A 198 54.17 -33.22 -24.33
N ASN A 199 55.46 -33.43 -24.00
CA ASN A 199 56.73 -33.27 -24.72
C ASN A 199 57.30 -31.85 -24.89
#